data_AF-A0A6J7Q3G1-F1
#
_entry.id   AF-A0A6J7Q3G1-F1
#
_cell.length_a   1.000
_cell.length_b   1.000
_cell.length_c   1.000
_cell.angle_alpha   90.00
_cell.angle_beta   90.00
_cell.angle_gamma   90.00
#
_symmetry.space_group_name_H-M   'P 1'
#
loop_
_entity.id
_entity.type
_entity.pdbx_description
1 polymer ?
#
loop_
_entity_poly.entity_id
_entity_poly.type
_entity_poly.pdbx_seq_one_letter_code
_entity_poly.pdbx_strand_id
1 'polypeptide(L)'
;MVRNISSCSAGEGPMWRPTKSSVPSSSVRVGRVSMRPPRQFDLNRITEDPGSCHEQRYVPIMATPTSYLDSIRALTAPVGDLGGRWMLAPEVLEPSKTAGYRNGYLYYIVGRGGVLGDVEAAVVSSAFGFFAPSLMRKMWVEGVAVEGARAAAARYGAACAEFGRTRLAGFAGAARLCQLAERVAIGVDDSGLALFAGWRAERLPDDVEARSLFLLHVLRELRGSAHLLAVVASGLPPLHAVLATGGEENAIRFGWSPPFPIVTSADKAPAEELTDRVLAGLYAAVLSPEEAAELAELVRAAVAHIGAR
;
A
#
# COMPACT_ATOMS: atom_id res chain seq x y z
N MET A 1 54.54 -11.82 -32.44
CA MET A 1 54.31 -13.28 -32.58
C MET A 1 53.74 -13.78 -31.26
N VAL A 2 52.57 -14.40 -31.34
CA VAL A 2 51.66 -14.77 -30.26
C VAL A 2 52.37 -15.52 -29.12
N ARG A 3 52.17 -15.10 -27.86
CA ARG A 3 52.38 -15.96 -26.69
C ARG A 3 51.05 -16.13 -25.98
N ASN A 4 50.55 -17.37 -26.06
CA ASN A 4 49.35 -17.89 -25.45
C ASN A 4 49.41 -17.74 -23.92
N ILE A 5 48.30 -17.27 -23.35
CA ILE A 5 48.03 -17.23 -21.93
C ILE A 5 47.46 -18.59 -21.52
N SER A 6 48.10 -19.16 -20.50
CA SER A 6 47.72 -20.42 -19.87
C SER A 6 46.35 -20.36 -19.21
N SER A 7 45.63 -21.48 -19.31
CA SER A 7 44.37 -21.82 -18.67
C SER A 7 44.42 -21.66 -17.14
N CYS A 8 43.50 -20.85 -16.59
CA CYS A 8 43.13 -20.87 -15.17
C CYS A 8 42.12 -22.00 -14.92
N SER A 9 42.51 -22.93 -14.07
CA SER A 9 41.67 -23.95 -13.45
C SER A 9 40.62 -23.34 -12.51
N ALA A 10 39.39 -23.84 -12.61
CA ALA A 10 38.30 -23.51 -11.71
C ALA A 10 38.61 -23.94 -10.27
N GLY A 11 38.52 -23.00 -9.33
CA GLY A 11 38.55 -23.27 -7.90
C GLY A 11 37.17 -23.72 -7.42
N GLU A 12 37.10 -24.92 -6.86
CA GLU A 12 35.92 -25.48 -6.19
C GLU A 12 35.65 -24.73 -4.88
N GLY A 13 34.47 -24.12 -4.78
CA GLY A 13 33.94 -23.58 -3.52
C GLY A 13 33.39 -24.70 -2.61
N PRO A 14 33.34 -24.49 -1.29
CA PRO A 14 33.07 -25.57 -0.34
C PRO A 14 31.63 -26.10 -0.43
N MET A 15 31.56 -27.40 -0.70
CA MET A 15 30.39 -28.27 -0.73
C MET A 15 29.73 -28.39 0.66
N TRP A 16 28.50 -27.90 0.78
CA TRP A 16 27.66 -28.10 1.96
C TRP A 16 27.28 -29.59 2.10
N ARG A 17 27.78 -30.26 3.15
CA ARG A 17 27.39 -31.63 3.51
C ARG A 17 26.41 -31.59 4.69
N PRO A 18 25.24 -32.24 4.62
CA PRO A 18 24.35 -32.35 5.77
C PRO A 18 24.85 -33.44 6.72
N THR A 19 25.18 -33.07 7.95
CA THR A 19 25.46 -34.01 9.04
C THR A 19 24.16 -34.55 9.62
N LYS A 20 24.00 -35.88 9.64
CA LYS A 20 22.91 -36.58 10.34
C LYS A 20 23.08 -36.39 11.84
N SER A 21 22.16 -35.68 12.50
CA SER A 21 22.03 -35.72 13.96
C SER A 21 20.96 -36.75 14.34
N SER A 22 21.35 -37.68 15.20
CA SER A 22 20.47 -38.67 15.83
C SER A 22 19.75 -38.03 17.02
N VAL A 23 18.43 -37.92 16.95
CA VAL A 23 17.57 -37.46 18.05
C VAL A 23 17.05 -38.68 18.82
N PRO A 24 17.11 -38.72 20.16
CA PRO A 24 16.54 -39.82 20.93
C PRO A 24 15.00 -39.68 21.02
N SER A 25 14.31 -40.79 20.83
CA SER A 25 12.85 -40.89 20.93
C SER A 25 12.38 -40.82 22.38
N SER A 26 11.70 -39.74 22.76
CA SER A 26 10.90 -39.68 23.99
C SER A 26 9.41 -39.76 23.64
N SER A 27 8.75 -40.83 24.07
CA SER A 27 7.31 -41.03 23.95
C SER A 27 6.53 -40.01 24.77
N VAL A 28 5.76 -39.14 24.11
CA VAL A 28 4.82 -38.23 24.78
C VAL A 28 3.54 -39.01 25.12
N ARG A 29 3.21 -39.12 26.41
CA ARG A 29 1.92 -39.62 26.88
C ARG A 29 0.86 -38.55 26.67
N VAL A 30 -0.16 -38.86 25.88
CA VAL A 30 -1.37 -38.01 25.73
C VAL A 30 -2.20 -38.13 27.00
N GLY A 31 -2.20 -37.08 27.82
CA GLY A 31 -3.09 -36.95 28.98
C GLY A 31 -4.52 -36.68 28.53
N ARG A 32 -5.47 -37.45 29.06
CA ARG A 32 -6.91 -37.29 28.78
C ARG A 32 -7.43 -36.07 29.56
N VAL A 33 -7.84 -35.01 28.86
CA VAL A 33 -8.48 -33.83 29.46
C VAL A 33 -9.95 -34.18 29.77
N SER A 34 -10.32 -34.15 31.06
CA SER A 34 -11.69 -34.32 31.52
C SER A 34 -12.46 -33.00 31.40
N MET A 35 -13.40 -32.90 30.46
CA MET A 35 -14.31 -31.75 30.38
C MET A 35 -15.35 -31.82 31.50
N ARG A 36 -15.47 -30.75 32.30
CA ARG A 36 -16.61 -30.53 33.20
C ARG A 36 -17.81 -30.01 32.38
N PRO A 37 -19.04 -30.47 32.61
CA PRO A 37 -20.21 -29.90 31.96
C PRO A 37 -20.49 -28.47 32.48
N PRO A 38 -21.07 -27.58 31.65
CA PRO A 38 -21.44 -26.24 32.07
C PRO A 38 -22.55 -26.26 33.13
N ARG A 39 -22.49 -25.31 34.08
CA ARG A 39 -23.52 -25.14 35.10
C ARG A 39 -24.83 -24.71 34.44
N GLN A 40 -25.91 -25.39 34.78
CA GLN A 40 -27.26 -25.10 34.34
C GLN A 40 -27.70 -23.76 34.93
N PHE A 41 -28.05 -22.79 34.08
CA PHE A 41 -28.70 -21.55 34.48
C PHE A 41 -30.13 -21.88 34.92
N ASP A 42 -30.45 -21.60 36.18
CA ASP A 42 -31.78 -21.78 36.74
C ASP A 42 -32.64 -20.55 36.40
N LEU A 43 -33.66 -20.75 35.56
CA LEU A 43 -34.54 -19.69 35.04
C LEU A 43 -35.67 -19.29 36.00
N ASN A 44 -35.75 -19.84 37.22
CA ASN A 44 -36.90 -19.66 38.12
C ASN A 44 -36.66 -18.77 39.34
N ARG A 45 -35.79 -17.76 39.24
CA ARG A 45 -35.59 -16.80 40.34
C ARG A 45 -35.71 -15.34 39.89
N ILE A 46 -36.92 -14.98 39.47
CA ILE A 46 -37.37 -13.59 39.43
C ILE A 46 -38.68 -13.55 40.22
N THR A 47 -38.58 -13.17 41.49
CA THR A 47 -39.74 -12.73 42.28
C THR A 47 -39.85 -11.22 42.12
N GLU A 48 -40.96 -10.76 41.56
CA GLU A 48 -41.26 -9.33 41.35
C GLU A 48 -41.47 -8.62 42.70
N ASP A 49 -40.79 -7.48 42.87
CA ASP A 49 -41.00 -6.51 43.95
C ASP A 49 -41.71 -5.28 43.35
N PRO A 50 -42.98 -5.00 43.69
CA PRO A 50 -43.73 -3.90 43.10
C PRO A 50 -43.48 -2.62 43.90
N GLY A 51 -42.39 -1.90 43.59
CA GLY A 51 -42.18 -0.60 44.21
C GLY A 51 -40.79 0.01 44.03
N SER A 52 -40.41 0.41 42.81
CA SER A 52 -39.45 1.51 42.69
C SER A 52 -39.67 2.31 41.41
N CYS A 53 -39.80 3.63 41.59
CA CYS A 53 -39.92 4.60 40.52
C CYS A 53 -38.60 4.60 39.73
N HIS A 54 -38.60 4.06 38.51
CA HIS A 54 -37.42 3.99 37.67
C HIS A 54 -37.10 5.36 37.07
N GLU A 55 -36.12 6.04 37.68
CA GLU A 55 -35.39 7.11 37.04
C GLU A 55 -34.65 6.52 35.83
N GLN A 56 -35.14 6.84 34.62
CA GLN A 56 -34.52 6.42 33.36
C GLN A 56 -33.11 7.00 33.28
N ARG A 57 -32.10 6.22 33.68
CA ARG A 57 -30.71 6.51 33.38
C ARG A 57 -30.57 6.52 31.86
N TYR A 58 -30.27 7.70 31.33
CA TYR A 58 -29.78 7.87 29.97
C TYR A 58 -28.52 7.02 29.81
N VAL A 59 -28.65 5.92 29.07
CA VAL A 59 -27.50 5.17 28.56
C VAL A 59 -27.17 5.82 27.22
N PRO A 60 -26.02 6.51 27.09
CA PRO A 60 -25.63 7.04 25.78
C PRO A 60 -25.55 5.85 24.82
N ILE A 61 -26.12 6.00 23.63
CA ILE A 61 -25.90 5.08 22.52
C ILE A 61 -24.38 5.05 22.32
N MET A 62 -23.73 3.98 22.78
CA MET A 62 -22.31 3.79 22.50
C MET A 62 -22.20 3.71 20.99
N ALA A 63 -21.52 4.70 20.39
CA ALA A 63 -21.17 4.63 18.98
C ALA A 63 -20.55 3.24 18.74
N THR A 64 -21.05 2.53 17.73
CA THR A 64 -20.52 1.22 17.36
C THR A 64 -19.00 1.33 17.24
N PRO A 65 -18.21 0.44 17.87
CA PRO A 65 -16.75 0.52 17.79
C PRO A 65 -16.34 0.57 16.33
N THR A 66 -15.59 1.59 15.92
CA THR A 66 -15.14 1.68 14.53
C THR A 66 -14.17 0.54 14.26
N SER A 67 -14.51 -0.36 13.34
CA SER A 67 -13.61 -1.45 13.02
C SER A 67 -12.48 -0.97 12.11
N TYR A 68 -11.30 -1.57 12.21
CA TYR A 68 -10.20 -1.28 11.28
C TYR A 68 -10.62 -1.48 9.82
N LEU A 69 -11.44 -2.50 9.54
CA LEU A 69 -11.94 -2.74 8.18
C LEU A 69 -12.78 -1.57 7.66
N ASP A 70 -13.63 -0.98 8.50
CA ASP A 70 -14.42 0.19 8.11
C ASP A 70 -13.51 1.39 7.82
N SER A 71 -12.51 1.64 8.68
CA SER A 71 -11.53 2.72 8.45
C SER A 71 -10.72 2.51 7.17
N ILE A 72 -10.25 1.29 6.89
CA ILE A 72 -9.49 0.97 5.67
C ILE A 72 -10.36 1.13 4.41
N ARG A 73 -11.60 0.65 4.44
CA ARG A 73 -12.54 0.85 3.33
C ARG A 73 -12.81 2.32 3.08
N ALA A 74 -12.96 3.09 4.16
CA ALA A 74 -13.19 4.52 4.09
C ALA A 74 -11.94 5.31 3.62
N LEU A 75 -10.73 4.74 3.73
CA LEU A 75 -9.48 5.28 3.19
C LEU A 75 -9.26 4.96 1.71
N THR A 76 -9.80 3.84 1.20
CA THR A 76 -9.48 3.33 -0.15
C THR A 76 -9.69 4.36 -1.26
N ALA A 77 -10.89 4.94 -1.35
CA ALA A 77 -11.18 5.92 -2.40
C ALA A 77 -10.41 7.25 -2.18
N PRO A 78 -10.40 7.87 -0.98
CA PRO A 78 -9.64 9.10 -0.75
C PRO A 78 -8.13 9.00 -1.02
N VAL A 79 -7.47 7.93 -0.59
CA VAL A 79 -6.04 7.71 -0.85
C VAL A 79 -5.78 7.52 -2.34
N GLY A 80 -6.66 6.80 -3.05
CA GLY A 80 -6.59 6.63 -4.49
C GLY A 80 -6.77 7.95 -5.26
N ASP A 81 -7.81 8.71 -4.92
CA ASP A 81 -8.13 10.01 -5.53
C ASP A 81 -7.01 11.02 -5.31
N LEU A 82 -6.51 11.14 -4.08
CA LEU A 82 -5.40 12.03 -3.75
C LEU A 82 -4.15 11.70 -4.56
N GLY A 83 -3.80 10.41 -4.67
CA GLY A 83 -2.70 9.96 -5.51
C GLY A 83 -2.89 10.38 -6.97
N GLY A 84 -4.08 10.18 -7.53
CA GLY A 84 -4.40 10.57 -8.90
C GLY A 84 -4.28 12.09 -9.13
N ARG A 85 -4.76 12.89 -8.17
CA ARG A 85 -4.81 14.35 -8.28
C ARG A 85 -3.44 14.99 -8.42
N TRP A 86 -2.45 14.57 -7.64
CA TRP A 86 -1.12 15.17 -7.71
C TRP A 86 -0.23 14.49 -8.75
N MET A 87 -0.24 13.15 -8.83
CA MET A 87 0.72 12.41 -9.66
C MET A 87 0.63 12.74 -11.15
N LEU A 88 -0.58 13.12 -11.59
CA LEU A 88 -0.89 13.46 -12.98
C LEU A 88 -1.27 14.94 -13.15
N ALA A 89 -1.10 15.78 -12.13
CA ALA A 89 -1.38 17.19 -12.22
C ALA A 89 -0.48 17.87 -13.28
N PRO A 90 -1.01 18.79 -14.09
CA PRO A 90 -0.19 19.58 -15.01
C PRO A 90 0.98 20.28 -14.30
N GLU A 91 0.76 20.87 -13.12
CA GLU A 91 1.81 21.53 -12.33
C GLU A 91 2.93 20.59 -11.84
N VAL A 92 2.68 19.28 -11.80
CA VAL A 92 3.68 18.25 -11.47
C VAL A 92 4.36 17.73 -12.73
N LEU A 93 3.59 17.50 -13.80
CA LEU A 93 4.09 16.88 -15.03
C LEU A 93 4.74 17.86 -16.00
N GLU A 94 4.24 19.08 -16.15
CA GLU A 94 4.75 20.06 -17.12
C GLU A 94 6.20 20.48 -16.87
N PRO A 95 6.64 20.73 -15.61
CA PRO A 95 8.04 21.08 -15.34
C PRO A 95 9.03 19.99 -15.77
N SER A 96 8.62 18.72 -15.84
CA SER A 96 9.48 17.62 -16.29
C SER A 96 10.03 17.81 -17.71
N LYS A 97 9.33 18.56 -18.57
CA LYS A 97 9.81 18.88 -19.93
C LYS A 97 11.14 19.63 -19.89
N THR A 98 11.32 20.52 -18.91
CA THR A 98 12.57 21.28 -18.74
C THR A 98 13.75 20.41 -18.32
N ALA A 99 13.48 19.27 -17.67
CA ALA A 99 14.47 18.27 -17.32
C ALA A 99 14.79 17.30 -18.48
N GLY A 100 14.09 17.40 -19.62
CA GLY A 100 14.33 16.56 -20.81
C GLY A 100 13.34 15.41 -21.00
N TYR A 101 12.32 15.27 -20.15
CA TYR A 101 11.28 14.27 -20.35
C TYR A 101 10.36 14.65 -21.51
N ARG A 102 10.26 13.75 -22.51
CA ARG A 102 9.46 13.99 -23.73
C ARG A 102 7.95 13.98 -23.49
N ASN A 103 7.48 13.36 -22.42
CA ASN A 103 6.09 13.41 -21.98
C ASN A 103 6.00 13.16 -20.47
N GLY A 104 4.91 13.63 -19.85
CA GLY A 104 4.70 13.48 -18.40
C GLY A 104 4.51 12.05 -17.94
N TYR A 105 4.09 11.13 -18.82
CA TYR A 105 3.88 9.73 -18.46
C TYR A 105 5.21 8.98 -18.25
N LEU A 106 6.23 9.28 -19.05
CA LEU A 106 7.61 8.84 -18.81
C LEU A 106 8.08 9.29 -17.42
N TYR A 107 7.90 10.57 -17.13
CA TYR A 107 8.27 11.16 -15.84
C TYR A 107 7.50 10.52 -14.67
N TYR A 108 6.20 10.26 -14.83
CA TYR A 108 5.39 9.54 -13.85
C TYR A 108 5.96 8.14 -13.56
N ILE A 109 6.29 7.36 -14.59
CA ILE A 109 6.81 6.00 -14.41
C ILE A 109 8.18 6.01 -13.73
N VAL A 110 9.15 6.77 -14.25
CA VAL A 110 10.51 6.78 -13.72
C VAL A 110 10.64 7.56 -12.42
N GLY A 111 9.87 8.63 -12.24
CA GLY A 111 9.79 9.37 -10.98
C GLY A 111 9.18 8.52 -9.87
N ARG A 112 8.08 7.81 -10.15
CA ARG A 112 7.45 6.91 -9.17
C ARG A 112 8.29 5.66 -8.89
N GLY A 113 8.84 5.03 -9.92
CA GLY A 113 9.59 3.77 -9.80
C GLY A 113 11.06 3.95 -9.43
N GLY A 114 11.59 5.16 -9.56
CA GLY A 114 13.00 5.48 -9.36
C GLY A 114 13.50 5.17 -7.95
N VAL A 115 12.59 5.10 -6.97
CA VAL A 115 12.94 4.73 -5.59
C VAL A 115 13.52 3.32 -5.48
N LEU A 116 13.21 2.43 -6.43
CA LEU A 116 13.71 1.06 -6.50
C LEU A 116 15.19 0.98 -6.91
N GLY A 117 15.80 2.09 -7.34
CA GLY A 117 17.20 2.15 -7.77
C GLY A 117 17.39 1.85 -9.25
N ASP A 118 18.66 1.67 -9.63
CA ASP A 118 19.04 1.29 -10.99
C ASP A 118 18.83 -0.22 -11.19
N VAL A 119 17.64 -0.57 -11.67
CA VAL A 119 17.17 -1.95 -11.84
C VAL A 119 16.63 -2.17 -13.25
N GLU A 120 16.52 -3.44 -13.65
CA GLU A 120 15.91 -3.80 -14.92
C GLU A 120 14.42 -3.44 -14.94
N ALA A 121 13.91 -3.12 -16.13
CA ALA A 121 12.49 -2.81 -16.34
C ALA A 121 11.52 -3.89 -15.80
N ALA A 122 11.95 -5.16 -15.76
CA ALA A 122 11.14 -6.25 -15.23
C ALA A 122 10.89 -6.11 -13.72
N VAL A 123 11.86 -5.59 -12.96
CA VAL A 123 11.72 -5.33 -11.52
C VAL A 123 10.68 -4.23 -11.28
N VAL A 124 10.78 -3.12 -12.03
CA VAL A 124 9.80 -2.03 -11.94
C VAL A 124 8.41 -2.48 -12.40
N SER A 125 8.33 -3.27 -13.47
CA SER A 125 7.07 -3.87 -13.93
C SER A 125 6.45 -4.76 -12.86
N SER A 126 7.25 -5.55 -12.16
CA SER A 126 6.79 -6.39 -11.05
C SER A 126 6.31 -5.57 -9.86
N ALA A 127 6.94 -4.43 -9.56
CA ALA A 127 6.54 -3.57 -8.45
C ALA A 127 5.27 -2.75 -8.75
N PHE A 128 5.03 -2.42 -10.02
CA PHE A 128 3.84 -1.68 -10.44
C PHE A 128 2.65 -2.60 -10.75
N GLY A 129 2.90 -3.80 -11.26
CA GLY A 129 1.95 -4.90 -11.43
C GLY A 129 0.91 -4.74 -12.54
N PHE A 130 0.33 -3.55 -12.71
CA PHE A 130 -0.89 -3.34 -13.50
C PHE A 130 -0.65 -2.89 -14.95
N PHE A 131 0.54 -2.37 -15.25
CA PHE A 131 0.88 -1.92 -16.61
C PHE A 131 1.31 -3.11 -17.46
N ALA A 132 1.02 -3.05 -18.77
CA ALA A 132 1.55 -4.00 -19.72
C ALA A 132 3.10 -3.96 -19.69
N PRO A 133 3.77 -5.13 -19.62
CA PRO A 133 5.23 -5.18 -19.51
C PRO A 133 5.98 -4.48 -20.64
N SER A 134 5.42 -4.48 -21.87
CA SER A 134 5.98 -3.79 -23.03
C SER A 134 5.98 -2.27 -22.85
N LEU A 135 4.86 -1.71 -22.39
CA LEU A 135 4.73 -0.29 -22.05
C LEU A 135 5.70 0.07 -20.94
N MET A 136 5.73 -0.71 -19.84
CA MET A 136 6.62 -0.46 -18.71
C MET A 136 8.09 -0.44 -19.14
N ARG A 137 8.52 -1.44 -19.92
CA ARG A 137 9.90 -1.51 -20.43
C ARG A 137 10.26 -0.26 -21.24
N LYS A 138 9.39 0.13 -22.17
CA LYS A 138 9.60 1.32 -23.00
C LYS A 138 9.74 2.56 -22.12
N MET A 139 8.80 2.77 -21.20
CA MET A 139 8.76 3.97 -20.38
C MET A 139 9.92 4.04 -19.39
N TRP A 140 10.29 2.91 -18.78
CA TRP A 140 11.43 2.85 -17.87
C TRP A 140 12.74 3.15 -18.57
N VAL A 141 13.06 2.44 -19.66
CA VAL A 141 14.34 2.62 -20.39
C VAL A 141 14.50 4.03 -20.92
N GLU A 142 13.44 4.59 -21.52
CA GLU A 142 13.48 5.96 -22.03
C GLU A 142 13.56 7.00 -20.90
N GLY A 143 12.90 6.76 -19.76
CA GLY A 143 12.87 7.67 -18.63
C GLY A 143 14.18 7.72 -17.84
N VAL A 144 14.77 6.56 -17.53
CA VAL A 144 16.03 6.52 -16.76
C VAL A 144 17.20 7.14 -17.52
N ALA A 145 17.16 7.15 -18.84
CA ALA A 145 18.18 7.77 -19.67
C ALA A 145 18.25 9.30 -19.56
N VAL A 146 17.24 9.95 -18.96
CA VAL A 146 17.20 11.41 -18.80
C VAL A 146 18.13 11.87 -17.67
N GLU A 147 17.95 11.34 -16.46
CA GLU A 147 18.72 11.75 -15.27
C GLU A 147 19.04 10.59 -14.31
N GLY A 148 18.69 9.35 -14.66
CA GLY A 148 18.82 8.18 -13.80
C GLY A 148 17.66 8.01 -12.82
N ALA A 149 17.44 6.78 -12.37
CA ALA A 149 16.30 6.39 -11.54
C ALA A 149 16.19 7.19 -10.23
N ARG A 150 17.28 7.28 -9.46
CA ARG A 150 17.28 7.96 -8.15
C ARG A 150 17.10 9.47 -8.25
N ALA A 151 17.66 10.12 -9.26
CA ALA A 151 17.47 11.55 -9.47
C ALA A 151 16.04 11.87 -9.93
N ALA A 152 15.45 11.01 -10.79
CA ALA A 152 14.05 11.12 -11.17
C ALA A 152 13.11 11.00 -9.97
N ALA A 153 13.34 10.03 -9.08
CA ALA A 153 12.57 9.89 -7.85
C ALA A 153 12.70 11.10 -6.92
N ALA A 154 13.92 11.61 -6.71
CA ALA A 154 14.13 12.81 -5.91
C ALA A 154 13.38 14.02 -6.50
N ARG A 155 13.38 14.19 -7.83
CA ARG A 155 12.62 15.23 -8.52
C ARG A 155 11.11 15.05 -8.32
N TYR A 156 10.62 13.83 -8.46
CA TYR A 156 9.20 13.50 -8.28
C TYR A 156 8.73 13.74 -6.85
N GLY A 157 9.55 13.36 -5.86
CA GLY A 157 9.32 13.64 -4.45
C GLY A 157 9.32 15.13 -4.14
N ALA A 158 10.22 15.92 -4.75
CA ALA A 158 10.22 17.37 -4.62
C ALA A 158 8.96 18.01 -5.22
N ALA A 159 8.47 17.50 -6.36
CA ALA A 159 7.22 17.94 -6.96
C ALA A 159 6.00 17.57 -6.10
N CYS A 160 6.01 16.40 -5.45
CA CYS A 160 5.02 16.02 -4.44
C CYS A 160 5.02 17.02 -3.28
N ALA A 161 6.20 17.34 -2.72
CA ALA A 161 6.33 18.31 -1.64
C ALA A 161 5.82 19.71 -2.03
N GLU A 162 6.12 20.18 -3.25
CA GLU A 162 5.62 21.46 -3.77
C GLU A 162 4.09 21.48 -3.86
N PHE A 163 3.49 20.43 -4.44
CA PHE A 163 2.03 20.30 -4.53
C PHE A 163 1.40 20.30 -3.13
N GLY A 164 2.05 19.65 -2.15
CA GLY A 164 1.61 19.67 -0.76
C GLY A 164 1.60 21.08 -0.19
N ARG A 165 2.73 21.81 -0.30
CA ARG A 165 2.86 23.19 0.16
C ARG A 165 1.78 24.11 -0.39
N THR A 166 1.44 23.98 -1.67
CA THR A 166 0.47 24.87 -2.30
C THR A 166 -0.98 24.44 -2.04
N ARG A 167 -1.28 23.15 -2.18
CA ARG A 167 -2.66 22.64 -2.15
C ARG A 167 -3.18 22.34 -0.75
N LEU A 168 -2.31 22.08 0.22
CA LEU A 168 -2.70 21.91 1.64
C LEU A 168 -2.52 23.17 2.49
N ALA A 169 -2.04 24.28 1.91
CA ALA A 169 -1.91 25.54 2.64
C ALA A 169 -3.22 25.90 3.37
N GLY A 170 -3.13 26.20 4.66
CA GLY A 170 -4.28 26.56 5.50
C GLY A 170 -5.22 25.40 5.85
N PHE A 171 -4.87 24.16 5.55
CA PHE A 171 -5.63 22.99 6.00
C PHE A 171 -5.40 22.77 7.50
N ALA A 172 -6.41 23.05 8.32
CA ALA A 172 -6.30 22.95 9.78
C ALA A 172 -5.90 21.55 10.28
N GLY A 173 -6.24 20.49 9.54
CA GLY A 173 -5.92 19.11 9.90
C GLY A 173 -4.50 18.64 9.52
N ALA A 174 -3.66 19.48 8.88
CA ALA A 174 -2.38 19.06 8.31
C ALA A 174 -1.44 18.42 9.35
N ALA A 175 -1.27 19.06 10.52
CA ALA A 175 -0.37 18.56 11.56
C ALA A 175 -0.78 17.18 12.09
N ARG A 176 -2.08 16.99 12.36
CA ARG A 176 -2.60 15.70 12.87
C ARG A 176 -2.57 14.61 11.79
N LEU A 177 -2.89 14.98 10.55
CA LEU A 177 -2.77 14.09 9.39
C LEU A 177 -1.34 13.61 9.22
N CYS A 178 -0.38 14.54 9.24
CA CYS A 178 1.05 14.24 9.18
C CYS A 178 1.46 13.25 10.28
N GLN A 179 1.08 13.52 11.53
CA GLN A 179 1.44 12.68 12.67
C GLN A 179 0.92 11.23 12.53
N LEU A 180 -0.35 11.05 12.17
CA LEU A 180 -0.94 9.71 12.03
C LEU A 180 -0.41 8.99 10.79
N ALA A 181 -0.27 9.69 9.66
CA ALA A 181 0.27 9.11 8.44
C ALA A 181 1.74 8.70 8.61
N GLU A 182 2.54 9.46 9.36
CA GLU A 182 3.94 9.13 9.66
C GLU A 182 4.06 7.87 10.51
N ARG A 183 3.20 7.72 11.53
CA ARG A 183 3.17 6.49 12.35
C ARG A 183 2.89 5.25 11.52
N VAL A 184 1.96 5.34 10.58
CA VAL A 184 1.68 4.23 9.66
C VAL A 184 2.85 4.01 8.71
N ALA A 185 3.35 5.07 8.06
CA ALA A 185 4.45 4.95 7.11
C ALA A 185 5.69 4.30 7.73
N ILE A 186 6.06 4.65 8.96
CA ILE A 186 7.27 4.15 9.62
C ILE A 186 7.03 2.79 10.32
N GLY A 187 5.86 2.61 10.94
CA GLY A 187 5.65 1.51 11.88
C GLY A 187 5.21 0.18 11.27
N VAL A 188 4.69 0.18 10.04
CA VAL A 188 4.19 -1.06 9.42
C VAL A 188 5.33 -1.93 8.86
N ASP A 189 5.15 -3.24 8.91
CA ASP A 189 6.02 -4.19 8.20
C ASP A 189 5.88 -4.00 6.69
N ASP A 190 7.00 -3.88 5.99
CA ASP A 190 7.08 -3.65 4.55
C ASP A 190 7.52 -4.87 3.75
N SER A 191 7.54 -6.06 4.36
CA SER A 191 7.96 -7.28 3.69
C SER A 191 7.07 -7.56 2.48
N GLY A 192 7.68 -7.68 1.31
CA GLY A 192 6.97 -7.88 0.03
C GLY A 192 6.34 -6.60 -0.54
N LEU A 193 6.56 -5.43 0.07
CA LEU A 193 5.97 -4.14 -0.33
C LEU A 193 7.05 -3.19 -0.89
N ALA A 194 7.86 -3.66 -1.84
CA ALA A 194 9.11 -3.01 -2.25
C ALA A 194 8.97 -1.54 -2.72
N LEU A 195 7.90 -1.20 -3.44
CA LEU A 195 7.69 0.18 -3.88
C LEU A 195 7.34 1.12 -2.72
N PHE A 196 6.49 0.65 -1.81
CA PHE A 196 6.23 1.34 -0.54
C PHE A 196 7.51 1.50 0.27
N ALA A 197 8.30 0.43 0.42
CA ALA A 197 9.57 0.46 1.14
C ALA A 197 10.54 1.51 0.58
N GLY A 198 10.63 1.60 -0.77
CA GLY A 198 11.44 2.60 -1.45
C GLY A 198 10.98 4.03 -1.14
N TRP A 199 9.68 4.32 -1.24
CA TRP A 199 9.13 5.64 -0.93
C TRP A 199 9.22 5.99 0.56
N ARG A 200 9.05 5.01 1.45
CA ARG A 200 9.23 5.16 2.90
C ARG A 200 10.66 5.56 3.26
N ALA A 201 11.65 5.12 2.49
CA ALA A 201 13.07 5.41 2.75
C ALA A 201 13.51 6.81 2.27
N GLU A 202 12.69 7.52 1.52
CA GLU A 202 13.00 8.89 1.09
C GLU A 202 13.01 9.88 2.27
N ARG A 203 13.79 10.96 2.12
CA ARG A 203 13.81 12.04 3.11
C ARG A 203 12.44 12.73 3.16
N LEU A 204 11.85 12.76 4.35
CA LEU A 204 10.63 13.50 4.59
C LEU A 204 10.88 15.02 4.51
N PRO A 205 9.96 15.79 3.91
CA PRO A 205 9.97 17.25 3.99
C PRO A 205 9.90 17.75 5.44
N ASP A 206 10.45 18.94 5.67
CA ASP A 206 10.51 19.56 7.00
C ASP A 206 9.24 20.38 7.32
N ASP A 207 8.56 20.94 6.30
CA ASP A 207 7.30 21.66 6.47
C ASP A 207 6.07 20.73 6.48
N VAL A 208 5.05 21.09 7.25
CA VAL A 208 3.94 20.19 7.59
C VAL A 208 3.04 19.88 6.39
N GLU A 209 2.79 20.86 5.50
CA GLU A 209 1.96 20.66 4.32
C GLU A 209 2.63 19.76 3.28
N ALA A 210 3.92 19.98 2.96
CA ALA A 210 4.67 19.08 2.10
C ALA A 210 4.75 17.67 2.71
N ARG A 211 5.10 17.58 3.99
CA ARG A 211 5.28 16.30 4.69
C ARG A 211 3.98 15.51 4.72
N SER A 212 2.86 16.18 4.97
CA SER A 212 1.53 15.56 4.93
C SER A 212 1.25 14.91 3.58
N LEU A 213 1.40 15.65 2.48
CA LEU A 213 1.13 15.07 1.16
C LEU A 213 2.14 13.98 0.79
N PHE A 214 3.41 14.16 1.12
CA PHE A 214 4.43 13.14 0.88
C PHE A 214 4.10 11.84 1.60
N LEU A 215 3.71 11.91 2.87
CA LEU A 215 3.28 10.74 3.64
C LEU A 215 2.01 10.11 3.07
N LEU A 216 1.08 10.90 2.55
CA LEU A 216 -0.10 10.36 1.86
C LEU A 216 0.27 9.64 0.55
N HIS A 217 1.28 10.11 -0.17
CA HIS A 217 1.85 9.37 -1.29
C HIS A 217 2.44 8.04 -0.82
N VAL A 218 3.20 8.03 0.28
CA VAL A 218 3.73 6.81 0.89
C VAL A 218 2.60 5.84 1.28
N LEU A 219 1.51 6.30 1.91
CA LEU A 219 0.34 5.45 2.21
C LEU A 219 -0.39 4.96 0.96
N ARG A 220 -0.38 5.75 -0.12
CA ARG A 220 -0.90 5.32 -1.41
C ARG A 220 -0.05 4.18 -2.00
N GLU A 221 1.27 4.24 -1.86
CA GLU A 221 2.17 3.14 -2.24
C GLU A 221 2.01 1.92 -1.33
N LEU A 222 1.73 2.11 -0.04
CA LEU A 222 1.39 1.03 0.90
C LEU A 222 0.16 0.28 0.41
N ARG A 223 -0.95 0.99 0.15
CA ARG A 223 -2.18 0.40 -0.38
C ARG A 223 -1.92 -0.28 -1.73
N GLY A 224 -1.21 0.38 -2.64
CA GLY A 224 -0.90 -0.17 -3.96
C GLY A 224 -0.11 -1.48 -3.89
N SER A 225 0.90 -1.54 -3.01
CA SER A 225 1.71 -2.73 -2.80
C SER A 225 0.91 -3.87 -2.17
N ALA A 226 0.10 -3.57 -1.13
CA ALA A 226 -0.78 -4.55 -0.50
C ALA A 226 -1.83 -5.09 -1.48
N HIS A 227 -2.38 -4.22 -2.34
CA HIS A 227 -3.34 -4.62 -3.36
C HIS A 227 -2.72 -5.51 -4.43
N LEU A 228 -1.51 -5.20 -4.88
CA LEU A 228 -0.80 -6.06 -5.84
C LEU A 228 -0.50 -7.44 -5.24
N LEU A 229 -0.05 -7.48 -3.99
CA LEU A 229 0.13 -8.73 -3.25
C LEU A 229 -1.18 -9.53 -3.21
N ALA A 230 -2.29 -8.88 -2.88
CA ALA A 230 -3.60 -9.53 -2.80
C ALA A 230 -4.08 -10.06 -4.16
N VAL A 231 -3.91 -9.29 -5.24
CA VAL A 231 -4.22 -9.71 -6.62
C VAL A 231 -3.45 -10.99 -6.98
N VAL A 232 -2.13 -11.01 -6.73
CA VAL A 232 -1.28 -12.17 -6.99
C VAL A 232 -1.68 -13.37 -6.12
N ALA A 233 -1.90 -13.14 -4.82
CA ALA A 233 -2.28 -14.19 -3.87
C ALA A 233 -3.67 -14.79 -4.16
N SER A 234 -4.58 -14.02 -4.75
CA SER A 234 -5.88 -14.49 -5.22
C SER A 234 -5.83 -15.20 -6.58
N GLY A 235 -4.66 -15.31 -7.21
CA GLY A 235 -4.50 -15.91 -8.54
C GLY A 235 -5.14 -15.10 -9.67
N LEU A 236 -5.46 -13.82 -9.44
CA LEU A 236 -6.07 -12.94 -10.42
C LEU A 236 -4.98 -12.36 -11.34
N PRO A 237 -5.04 -12.59 -12.66
CA PRO A 237 -4.10 -11.96 -13.58
C PRO A 237 -4.19 -10.43 -13.51
N PRO A 238 -3.07 -9.67 -13.52
CA PRO A 238 -3.14 -8.21 -13.42
C PRO A 238 -3.98 -7.52 -14.50
N LEU A 239 -3.96 -8.03 -15.75
CA LEU A 239 -4.86 -7.56 -16.81
C LEU A 239 -6.32 -7.68 -16.41
N HIS A 240 -6.72 -8.80 -15.78
CA HIS A 240 -8.09 -9.00 -15.34
C HIS A 240 -8.46 -8.00 -14.24
N ALA A 241 -7.55 -7.72 -13.30
CA ALA A 241 -7.77 -6.68 -12.28
C ALA A 241 -7.98 -5.28 -12.89
N VAL A 242 -7.22 -4.94 -13.93
CA VAL A 242 -7.36 -3.67 -14.67
C VAL A 242 -8.70 -3.60 -15.41
N LEU A 243 -9.09 -4.68 -16.11
CA LEU A 243 -10.38 -4.79 -16.81
C LEU A 243 -11.56 -4.74 -15.84
N ALA A 244 -11.51 -5.47 -14.72
CA ALA A 244 -12.53 -5.48 -13.69
C ALA A 244 -12.75 -4.10 -13.02
N THR A 245 -11.77 -3.21 -13.12
CA THR A 245 -11.82 -1.88 -12.50
C THR A 245 -12.36 -0.80 -13.43
N GLY A 246 -11.96 -0.81 -14.71
CA GLY A 246 -12.31 0.29 -15.63
C GLY A 246 -12.54 -0.15 -17.08
N GLY A 247 -12.75 -1.44 -17.32
CA GLY A 247 -13.01 -2.00 -18.64
C GLY A 247 -11.85 -1.87 -19.62
N GLU A 248 -12.16 -2.02 -20.89
CA GLU A 248 -11.18 -2.02 -21.99
C GLU A 248 -10.43 -0.69 -22.12
N GLU A 249 -11.10 0.45 -21.89
CA GLU A 249 -10.47 1.76 -21.96
C GLU A 249 -9.32 1.88 -20.94
N ASN A 250 -9.55 1.39 -19.71
CA ASN A 250 -8.53 1.36 -18.68
C ASN A 250 -7.40 0.39 -19.04
N ALA A 251 -7.71 -0.79 -19.60
CA ALA A 251 -6.69 -1.73 -20.07
C ALA A 251 -5.78 -1.11 -21.14
N ILE A 252 -6.37 -0.43 -22.12
CA ILE A 252 -5.64 0.29 -23.18
C ILE A 252 -4.76 1.39 -22.59
N ARG A 253 -5.28 2.17 -21.63
CA ARG A 253 -4.51 3.22 -20.94
C ARG A 253 -3.30 2.67 -20.18
N PHE A 254 -3.40 1.44 -19.66
CA PHE A 254 -2.31 0.73 -19.00
C PHE A 254 -1.41 -0.06 -19.98
N GLY A 255 -1.61 0.11 -21.30
CA GLY A 255 -0.77 -0.44 -22.36
C GLY A 255 -1.13 -1.85 -22.82
N TRP A 256 -2.25 -2.40 -22.34
CA TRP A 256 -2.72 -3.71 -22.79
C TRP A 256 -3.41 -3.60 -24.15
N SER A 257 -3.43 -4.69 -24.90
CA SER A 257 -4.00 -4.74 -26.26
C SER A 257 -5.04 -5.87 -26.38
N PRO A 258 -6.08 -5.69 -27.20
CA PRO A 258 -7.07 -6.73 -27.46
C PRO A 258 -6.46 -7.93 -28.21
N PRO A 259 -7.12 -9.10 -28.22
CA PRO A 259 -8.45 -9.36 -27.65
C PRO A 259 -8.43 -9.43 -26.11
N PHE A 260 -9.44 -8.83 -25.47
CA PHE A 260 -9.58 -8.86 -24.02
C PHE A 260 -10.52 -9.99 -23.57
N PRO A 261 -10.20 -10.66 -22.45
CA PRO A 261 -11.13 -11.61 -21.83
C PRO A 261 -12.35 -10.88 -21.26
N ILE A 262 -13.48 -11.59 -21.17
CA ILE A 262 -14.66 -11.09 -20.47
C ILE A 262 -14.37 -11.17 -18.96
N VAL A 263 -14.37 -10.01 -18.31
CA VAL A 263 -14.14 -9.87 -16.87
C VAL A 263 -15.17 -8.89 -16.32
N THR A 264 -15.64 -9.14 -15.11
CA THR A 264 -16.60 -8.34 -14.36
C THR A 264 -15.95 -7.79 -13.08
N SER A 265 -16.61 -6.82 -12.44
CA SER A 265 -16.16 -6.32 -11.14
C SER A 265 -16.17 -7.38 -10.04
N ALA A 266 -16.97 -8.44 -10.18
CA ALA A 266 -17.02 -9.55 -9.21
C ALA A 266 -15.71 -10.34 -9.18
N ASP A 267 -14.99 -10.43 -10.30
CA ASP A 267 -13.75 -11.21 -10.41
C ASP A 267 -12.61 -10.65 -9.54
N LYS A 268 -12.65 -9.36 -9.20
CA LYS A 268 -11.66 -8.74 -8.31
C LYS A 268 -12.08 -8.69 -6.84
N ALA A 269 -13.31 -9.05 -6.50
CA ALA A 269 -13.82 -8.95 -5.12
C ALA A 269 -12.93 -9.69 -4.10
N PRO A 270 -12.45 -10.93 -4.35
CA PRO A 270 -11.56 -11.61 -3.40
C PRO A 270 -10.24 -10.86 -3.14
N ALA A 271 -9.68 -10.22 -4.18
CA ALA A 271 -8.46 -9.44 -4.07
C ALA A 271 -8.69 -8.13 -3.30
N GLU A 272 -9.81 -7.45 -3.51
CA GLU A 272 -10.18 -6.23 -2.75
C GLU A 272 -10.40 -6.58 -1.26
N GLU A 273 -11.12 -7.65 -0.96
CA GLU A 273 -11.34 -8.09 0.42
C GLU A 273 -10.02 -8.50 1.11
N LEU A 274 -9.12 -9.17 0.40
CA LEU A 274 -7.80 -9.51 0.93
C LEU A 274 -6.94 -8.25 1.14
N THR A 275 -7.04 -7.27 0.24
CA THR A 275 -6.39 -5.97 0.39
C THR A 275 -6.84 -5.28 1.68
N ASP A 276 -8.15 -5.22 1.93
CA ASP A 276 -8.73 -4.63 3.13
C ASP A 276 -8.23 -5.33 4.41
N ARG A 277 -8.22 -6.68 4.41
CA ARG A 277 -7.76 -7.46 5.57
C ARG A 277 -6.27 -7.26 5.86
N VAL A 278 -5.42 -7.26 4.83
CA VAL A 278 -3.98 -7.03 4.98
C VAL A 278 -3.72 -5.64 5.56
N LEU A 279 -4.33 -4.61 4.98
CA LEU A 279 -4.18 -3.24 5.47
C LEU A 279 -4.74 -3.05 6.88
N ALA A 280 -5.87 -3.67 7.22
CA ALA A 280 -6.42 -3.62 8.57
C ALA A 280 -5.44 -4.20 9.60
N GLY A 281 -4.78 -5.31 9.28
CA GLY A 281 -3.73 -5.89 10.12
C GLY A 281 -2.51 -4.97 10.28
N LEU A 282 -2.03 -4.38 9.18
CA LEU A 282 -0.91 -3.45 9.20
C LEU A 282 -1.22 -2.20 10.04
N TYR A 283 -2.39 -1.59 9.86
CA TYR A 283 -2.79 -0.39 10.60
C TYR A 283 -3.03 -0.69 12.09
N ALA A 284 -3.62 -1.85 12.41
CA ALA A 284 -3.85 -2.28 13.80
C ALA A 284 -2.54 -2.50 14.59
N ALA A 285 -1.42 -2.73 13.92
CA ALA A 285 -0.12 -2.87 14.57
C ALA A 285 0.45 -1.52 15.08
N VAL A 286 -0.06 -0.39 14.59
CA VAL A 286 0.57 0.94 14.78
C VAL A 286 -0.38 2.04 15.22
N LEU A 287 -1.70 1.88 15.01
CA LEU A 287 -2.74 2.83 15.40
C LEU A 287 -3.81 2.12 16.25
N SER A 288 -4.51 2.88 17.10
CA SER A 288 -5.78 2.41 17.68
C SER A 288 -6.92 2.42 16.64
N PRO A 289 -8.06 1.77 16.91
CA PRO A 289 -9.22 1.84 16.02
C PRO A 289 -9.73 3.27 15.80
N GLU A 290 -9.73 4.09 16.86
CA GLU A 290 -10.14 5.49 16.82
C GLU A 290 -9.16 6.34 15.99
N GLU A 291 -7.86 6.10 16.13
CA GLU A 291 -6.84 6.79 15.33
C GLU A 291 -6.90 6.40 13.85
N ALA A 292 -7.19 5.13 13.53
CA ALA A 292 -7.41 4.70 12.16
C ALA A 292 -8.65 5.36 11.54
N ALA A 293 -9.73 5.50 12.32
CA ALA A 293 -10.94 6.22 11.91
C ALA A 293 -10.66 7.72 11.70
N GLU A 294 -9.95 8.35 12.63
CA GLU A 294 -9.54 9.75 12.55
C GLU A 294 -8.68 10.02 11.32
N LEU A 295 -7.70 9.14 11.04
CA LEU A 295 -6.88 9.24 9.83
C LEU A 295 -7.76 9.18 8.57
N ALA A 296 -8.75 8.28 8.52
CA ALA A 296 -9.68 8.21 7.40
C ALA A 296 -10.45 9.52 7.17
N GLU A 297 -10.94 10.14 8.24
CA GLU A 297 -11.62 11.46 8.15
C GLU A 297 -10.66 12.58 7.72
N LEU A 298 -9.44 12.61 8.25
CA LEU A 298 -8.45 13.63 7.89
C LEU A 298 -8.05 13.53 6.42
N VAL A 299 -7.89 12.31 5.89
CA VAL A 299 -7.61 12.11 4.45
C VAL A 299 -8.79 12.57 3.60
N ARG A 300 -10.03 12.27 3.99
CA ARG A 300 -11.23 12.80 3.29
C ARG A 300 -11.26 14.32 3.30
N ALA A 301 -11.01 14.93 4.46
CA ALA A 301 -10.98 16.38 4.60
C ALA A 301 -9.87 17.03 3.77
N ALA A 302 -8.69 16.42 3.72
CA ALA A 302 -7.57 16.88 2.88
C ALA A 302 -7.92 16.81 1.38
N VAL A 303 -8.54 15.72 0.92
CA VAL A 303 -9.01 15.59 -0.47
C VAL A 303 -10.04 16.67 -0.81
N ALA A 304 -10.99 16.93 0.09
CA ALA A 304 -11.99 17.98 -0.09
C ALA A 304 -11.32 19.38 -0.13
N HIS A 305 -10.37 19.66 0.76
CA HIS A 305 -9.62 20.91 0.79
C HIS A 305 -8.83 21.16 -0.49
N ILE A 306 -8.15 20.13 -1.01
CA ILE A 306 -7.42 20.20 -2.28
C ILE A 306 -8.38 20.43 -3.45
N GLY A 307 -9.55 19.78 -3.44
CA GLY A 307 -10.57 19.93 -4.50
C GLY A 307 -11.26 21.28 -4.55
N ALA A 308 -11.24 22.04 -3.45
CA ALA A 308 -11.83 23.38 -3.39
C ALA A 308 -10.89 24.47 -3.94
N ARG A 309 -9.67 24.12 -4.39
CA ARG A 309 -8.63 25.02 -4.89
C ARG A 309 -8.30 24.73 -6.36
#